data_AF-A0A3D4AVW1-F1
#
_entry.id   AF-A0A3D4AVW1-F1
#
_cell.length_a   1.000
_cell.length_b   1.000
_cell.length_c   1.000
_cell.angle_alpha   90.00
_cell.angle_beta   90.00
_cell.angle_gamma   90.00
#
_symmetry.space_group_name_H-M   'P 1'
#
loop_
_entity.id
_entity.type
_entity.pdbx_description
1 polymer ?
#
loop_
_entity_poly.entity_id
_entity_poly.type
_entity_poly.pdbx_seq_one_letter_code
_entity_poly.pdbx_strand_id
1 'polypeptide(L)'
;MKKHEELPEDHVDPLMQYLHHAIRFAIKILAVLMVLVIFLSIADVVYVLYMRLSSPPYFLLNIEDILQTFGAFMVVLIAVEIFTNIRLYLGSSSLPVELVIATALMAVARKIIVLDLKLVTSEQIIGLALVTLALGISYWLVKNKTGHTKL
;
A
#
# COMPACT_ATOMS: atom_id res chain seq x y z
N MET A 1 -25.36 44.57 2.17
CA MET A 1 -24.34 44.00 3.07
C MET A 1 -25.01 43.03 4.04
N LYS A 2 -24.94 41.72 3.76
CA LYS A 2 -25.22 40.68 4.78
C LYS A 2 -23.86 40.10 5.16
N LYS A 3 -23.43 40.40 6.37
CA LYS A 3 -22.25 39.82 7.00
C LYS A 3 -22.67 38.41 7.41
N HIS A 4 -22.18 37.40 6.70
CA HIS A 4 -22.37 36.02 7.11
C HIS A 4 -21.60 35.83 8.42
N GLU A 5 -22.34 35.52 9.48
CA GLU A 5 -21.80 35.16 10.79
C GLU A 5 -20.86 33.97 10.61
N GLU A 6 -19.57 34.25 10.81
CA GLU A 6 -18.54 33.25 11.01
C GLU A 6 -18.93 32.47 12.26
N LEU A 7 -19.13 31.16 12.09
CA LEU A 7 -19.35 30.23 13.19
C LEU A 7 -18.21 30.40 14.21
N PRO A 8 -18.53 30.50 15.52
CA PRO A 8 -17.51 30.77 16.52
C PRO A 8 -16.49 29.63 16.54
N GLU A 9 -15.22 30.01 16.35
CA GLU A 9 -14.09 29.16 16.66
C GLU A 9 -14.13 28.79 18.15
N ASP A 10 -13.81 27.54 18.47
CA ASP A 10 -13.47 27.06 19.81
C ASP A 10 -14.58 26.43 20.69
N HIS A 11 -15.44 25.60 20.07
CA HIS A 11 -16.02 24.45 20.79
C HIS A 11 -15.21 23.20 20.47
N VAL A 12 -14.24 22.92 21.34
CA VAL A 12 -13.52 21.66 21.37
C VAL A 12 -14.51 20.57 21.77
N ASP A 13 -15.21 20.02 20.79
CA ASP A 13 -16.25 19.01 21.00
C ASP A 13 -15.62 17.80 21.74
N PRO A 14 -16.00 17.54 23.01
CA PRO A 14 -15.39 16.50 23.83
C PRO A 14 -15.48 15.14 23.15
N LEU A 15 -16.57 14.89 22.42
CA LEU A 15 -16.77 13.68 21.63
C LEU A 15 -15.66 13.52 20.60
N MET A 16 -15.33 14.58 19.86
CA MET A 16 -14.29 14.53 18.83
C MET A 16 -12.92 14.19 19.39
N GLN A 17 -12.57 14.66 20.59
CA GLN A 17 -11.31 14.28 21.24
C GLN A 17 -11.26 12.79 21.60
N TYR A 18 -12.35 12.24 22.15
CA TYR A 18 -12.45 10.81 22.45
C TYR A 18 -12.34 9.95 21.18
N LEU A 19 -13.02 10.35 20.10
CA LEU A 19 -12.95 9.64 18.80
C LEU A 19 -11.52 9.64 18.25
N HIS A 20 -10.83 10.77 18.28
CA HIS A 20 -9.42 10.84 17.83
C HIS A 20 -8.50 9.94 18.66
N HIS A 21 -8.72 9.85 19.97
CA HIS A 21 -7.94 8.96 20.82
C HIS A 21 -8.21 7.48 20.50
N ALA A 22 -9.48 7.11 20.34
CA ALA A 22 -9.89 5.76 19.98
C ALA A 22 -9.32 5.32 18.63
N ILE A 23 -9.35 6.21 17.62
CA ILE A 23 -8.77 5.95 16.30
C ILE A 23 -7.25 5.72 16.42
N ARG A 24 -6.53 6.59 17.12
CA ARG A 24 -5.07 6.40 17.32
C ARG A 24 -4.75 5.10 18.06
N PHE A 25 -5.57 4.71 19.04
CA PHE A 25 -5.42 3.45 19.74
C PHE A 25 -5.63 2.24 18.80
N ALA A 26 -6.70 2.25 18.01
CA ALA A 26 -6.97 1.20 17.02
C ALA A 26 -5.84 1.07 15.99
N ILE A 27 -5.28 2.18 15.51
CA ILE A 27 -4.18 2.18 14.53
C ILE A 27 -2.88 1.65 15.14
N LYS A 28 -2.62 1.88 16.43
CA LYS A 28 -1.48 1.25 17.12
C LYS A 28 -1.63 -0.27 17.21
N ILE A 29 -2.84 -0.76 17.52
CA ILE A 29 -3.12 -2.21 17.49
C ILE A 29 -2.90 -2.75 16.09
N LEU A 30 -3.42 -2.06 15.06
CA LEU A 30 -3.22 -2.45 13.67
C LEU A 30 -1.73 -2.52 13.29
N ALA A 31 -0.91 -1.56 13.74
CA ALA A 31 0.53 -1.58 13.50
C ALA A 31 1.20 -2.84 14.09
N VAL A 32 0.82 -3.24 15.32
CA VAL A 32 1.34 -4.46 15.96
C VAL A 32 0.89 -5.71 15.21
N LEU A 33 -0.38 -5.77 14.82
CA LEU A 33 -0.91 -6.87 14.01
C LEU A 33 -0.19 -6.98 12.66
N MET A 34 0.11 -5.85 12.01
CA MET A 34 0.85 -5.86 10.75
C MET A 34 2.27 -6.40 10.89
N VAL A 35 2.96 -6.10 12.00
CA VAL A 35 4.27 -6.72 12.30
C VAL A 35 4.13 -8.24 12.41
N LEU A 36 3.11 -8.73 13.11
CA LEU A 36 2.82 -10.17 13.18
C LEU A 36 2.56 -10.77 11.78
N VAL A 37 1.74 -10.11 10.96
CA VAL A 37 1.46 -10.55 9.58
C VAL A 37 2.74 -10.62 8.75
N ILE A 38 3.65 -9.66 8.89
CA ILE A 38 4.96 -9.70 8.20
C ILE A 38 5.75 -10.95 8.60
N PHE A 39 5.88 -11.25 9.90
CA PHE A 39 6.58 -12.45 10.36
C PHE A 39 5.93 -13.74 9.88
N LEU A 40 4.61 -13.84 9.95
CA LEU A 40 3.86 -14.99 9.45
C LEU A 40 4.04 -15.16 7.94
N SER A 41 4.05 -14.07 7.18
CA SER A 41 4.24 -14.10 5.72
C SER A 41 5.66 -14.54 5.36
N ILE A 42 6.68 -14.12 6.13
CA ILE A 42 8.05 -14.59 5.94
C ILE A 42 8.14 -16.10 6.23
N ALA A 43 7.52 -16.56 7.31
CA ALA A 43 7.47 -17.98 7.64
C ALA A 43 6.78 -18.80 6.54
N ASP A 44 5.69 -18.27 5.98
CA ASP A 44 4.96 -18.88 4.86
C ASP A 44 5.83 -19.00 3.60
N VAL A 45 6.58 -17.94 3.24
CA VAL A 45 7.54 -17.99 2.12
C VAL A 45 8.60 -19.07 2.35
N VAL A 46 9.17 -19.14 3.55
CA VAL A 46 10.16 -20.18 3.89
C VAL A 46 9.54 -21.58 3.79
N TYR A 47 8.32 -21.76 4.26
CA TYR A 47 7.59 -23.03 4.18
C TYR A 47 7.32 -23.45 2.73
N VAL A 48 6.84 -22.52 1.89
CA VAL A 48 6.60 -22.76 0.46
C VAL A 48 7.90 -23.15 -0.25
N LEU A 49 8.99 -22.41 -0.01
CA LEU A 49 10.30 -22.75 -0.58
C LEU A 49 10.75 -24.14 -0.14
N TYR A 50 10.66 -24.46 1.16
CA TYR A 50 11.04 -25.77 1.69
C TYR A 50 10.25 -26.90 1.01
N MET A 51 8.93 -26.75 0.90
CA MET A 51 8.06 -27.72 0.23
C MET A 51 8.45 -27.93 -1.23
N ARG A 52 8.73 -26.85 -1.97
CA ARG A 52 9.11 -26.91 -3.39
C ARG A 52 10.46 -27.56 -3.62
N LEU A 53 11.47 -27.25 -2.79
CA LEU A 53 12.79 -27.87 -2.89
C LEU A 53 12.79 -29.35 -2.47
N SER A 54 11.88 -29.73 -1.57
CA SER A 54 11.76 -31.10 -1.06
C SER A 54 10.84 -31.99 -1.92
N SER A 55 10.16 -31.44 -2.93
CA SER A 55 9.37 -32.21 -3.89
C SER A 55 10.19 -32.62 -5.12
N PRO A 56 9.97 -33.82 -5.69
CA PRO A 56 10.62 -34.22 -6.95
C PRO A 56 10.15 -33.34 -8.13
N PRO A 57 11.03 -32.90 -9.06
CA PRO A 57 12.48 -33.08 -9.11
C PRO A 57 13.20 -32.21 -8.06
N TYR A 58 13.98 -32.87 -7.19
CA TYR A 58 14.63 -32.21 -6.06
C TYR A 58 15.55 -31.07 -6.52
N PHE A 59 15.52 -29.96 -5.78
CA PHE A 59 16.36 -28.77 -6.01
C PHE A 59 16.16 -28.07 -7.36
N LEU A 60 15.13 -28.40 -8.14
CA LEU A 60 14.80 -27.71 -9.39
C LEU A 60 13.47 -26.97 -9.25
N LEU A 61 13.52 -25.65 -9.42
CA LEU A 61 12.31 -24.83 -9.53
C LEU A 61 12.01 -24.58 -11.01
N ASN A 62 10.80 -24.96 -11.44
CA ASN A 62 10.33 -24.59 -12.77
C ASN A 62 9.83 -23.14 -12.77
N ILE A 63 9.60 -22.57 -13.96
CA ILE A 63 9.14 -21.18 -14.12
C ILE A 63 7.86 -20.93 -13.29
N GLU A 64 6.94 -21.88 -13.28
CA GLU A 64 5.69 -21.76 -12.53
C GLU A 64 5.93 -21.72 -11.01
N ASP A 65 6.83 -22.56 -10.48
CA ASP A 65 7.20 -22.55 -9.06
C ASP A 65 7.88 -21.22 -8.67
N ILE A 66 8.73 -20.68 -9.56
CA ILE A 66 9.38 -19.37 -9.37
C ILE A 66 8.33 -18.24 -9.32
N LEU A 67 7.39 -18.22 -10.26
CA LEU A 67 6.33 -17.21 -10.30
C LEU A 67 5.42 -17.28 -9.06
N GLN A 68 5.07 -18.48 -8.60
CA GLN A 68 4.30 -18.67 -7.37
C GLN A 68 5.07 -18.18 -6.13
N THR A 69 6.37 -18.47 -6.07
CA THR A 69 7.23 -18.00 -4.97
C THR A 69 7.33 -16.46 -4.99
N PHE A 70 7.46 -15.83 -6.16
CA PHE A 70 7.38 -14.37 -6.28
C PHE A 70 6.05 -13.81 -5.76
N GLY A 71 4.93 -14.50 -6.01
CA GLY A 71 3.64 -14.17 -5.41
C GLY A 71 3.71 -14.09 -3.88
N ALA A 72 4.29 -15.10 -3.23
CA ALA A 72 4.48 -15.12 -1.77
C ALA A 72 5.41 -13.98 -1.29
N PHE A 73 6.51 -13.70 -2.00
CA PHE A 73 7.36 -12.55 -1.71
C PHE A 73 6.59 -11.22 -1.85
N MET A 74 5.71 -11.09 -2.84
CA MET A 74 4.90 -9.87 -2.99
C MET A 74 3.93 -9.67 -1.84
N VAL A 75 3.36 -10.74 -1.26
CA VAL A 75 2.52 -10.64 -0.06
C VAL A 75 3.32 -10.05 1.11
N VAL A 76 4.55 -10.51 1.34
CA VAL A 76 5.44 -9.93 2.37
C VAL A 76 5.68 -8.45 2.11
N LEU A 77 6.00 -8.08 0.87
CA LEU A 77 6.31 -6.70 0.52
C LEU A 77 5.09 -5.77 0.64
N ILE A 78 3.89 -6.26 0.32
CA ILE A 78 2.63 -5.54 0.56
C ILE A 78 2.41 -5.32 2.05
N ALA A 79 2.67 -6.33 2.90
CA ALA A 79 2.52 -6.19 4.34
C ALA A 79 3.47 -5.12 4.92
N VAL A 80 4.74 -5.10 4.48
CA VAL A 80 5.73 -4.07 4.86
C VAL A 80 5.30 -2.67 4.40
N GLU A 81 4.75 -2.57 3.20
CA GLU A 81 4.28 -1.32 2.61
C GLU A 81 3.06 -0.75 3.36
N ILE A 82 2.09 -1.59 3.71
CA ILE A 82 0.94 -1.22 4.55
C ILE A 82 1.41 -0.79 5.94
N PHE A 83 2.34 -1.52 6.57
CA PHE A 83 2.91 -1.12 7.86
C PHE A 83 3.57 0.27 7.79
N THR A 84 4.29 0.55 6.71
CA THR A 84 4.94 1.85 6.50
C THR A 84 3.91 2.98 6.40
N ASN A 85 2.80 2.76 5.69
CA ASN A 85 1.70 3.72 5.59
C ASN A 85 1.00 3.96 6.95
N ILE A 86 0.81 2.90 7.74
CA ILE A 86 0.27 3.01 9.11
C ILE A 86 1.22 3.81 10.01
N ARG A 87 2.53 3.52 9.95
CA ARG A 87 3.54 4.25 10.73
C ARG A 87 3.57 5.73 10.36
N LEU A 88 3.45 6.06 9.08
CA LEU A 88 3.36 7.43 8.61
C LEU A 88 2.12 8.13 9.19
N TYR A 89 0.96 7.48 9.18
CA TYR A 89 -0.24 8.01 9.85
C TYR A 89 -0.02 8.24 11.37
N LEU A 90 0.71 7.36 12.05
CA LEU A 90 1.00 7.54 13.49
C LEU A 90 2.00 8.66 13.75
N GLY A 91 2.91 8.94 12.80
CA GLY A 91 3.96 9.94 12.92
C GLY A 91 3.57 11.35 12.48
N SER A 92 2.52 11.51 11.68
CA SER A 92 2.02 12.81 11.21
C SER A 92 0.52 12.95 11.45
N SER A 93 0.02 14.18 11.63
CA SER A 93 -1.41 14.44 11.83
C SER A 93 -2.26 14.22 10.56
N SER A 94 -1.64 13.94 9.42
CA SER A 94 -2.29 13.65 8.14
C SER A 94 -1.43 12.73 7.28
N LEU A 95 -2.07 11.96 6.40
CA LEU A 95 -1.39 11.19 5.36
C LEU A 95 -1.10 12.11 4.16
N PRO A 96 0.17 12.29 3.76
CA PRO A 96 0.48 13.05 2.56
C PRO A 96 -0.15 12.39 1.33
N VAL A 97 -0.97 13.14 0.59
CA VAL A 97 -1.65 12.62 -0.62
C VAL A 97 -0.64 12.11 -1.66
N GLU A 98 0.52 12.76 -1.76
CA GLU A 98 1.63 12.34 -2.63
C GLU A 98 2.11 10.91 -2.31
N LEU A 99 2.24 10.58 -1.02
CA LEU A 99 2.65 9.24 -0.57
C LEU A 99 1.63 8.18 -0.98
N VAL A 100 0.34 8.45 -0.79
CA VAL A 100 -0.73 7.49 -1.11
C VAL A 100 -0.75 7.17 -2.60
N ILE A 101 -0.59 8.20 -3.46
CA ILE A 101 -0.53 8.00 -4.91
C ILE A 101 0.75 7.27 -5.30
N ALA A 102 1.89 7.58 -4.66
CA ALA A 102 3.13 6.86 -4.88
C ALA A 102 3.03 5.38 -4.51
N THR A 103 2.39 5.05 -3.38
CA THR A 103 2.09 3.65 -2.99
C THR A 103 1.19 2.97 -4.02
N ALA A 104 0.16 3.65 -4.54
CA ALA A 104 -0.70 3.09 -5.57
C ALA A 104 0.09 2.77 -6.86
N LEU A 105 0.96 3.69 -7.29
CA LEU A 105 1.83 3.49 -8.45
C LEU A 105 2.82 2.34 -8.22
N MET A 106 3.41 2.26 -7.03
CA MET A 106 4.32 1.18 -6.61
C MET A 106 3.61 -0.18 -6.58
N ALA A 107 2.37 -0.25 -6.09
CA ALA A 107 1.56 -1.47 -6.08
C ALA A 107 1.24 -1.96 -7.51
N VAL A 108 0.91 -1.05 -8.42
CA VAL A 108 0.68 -1.38 -9.84
C VAL A 108 1.96 -1.88 -10.50
N ALA A 109 3.08 -1.19 -10.29
CA ALA A 109 4.38 -1.63 -10.81
C ALA A 109 4.74 -3.04 -10.29
N ARG A 110 4.53 -3.30 -9.00
CA ARG A 110 4.74 -4.62 -8.39
C ARG A 110 3.87 -5.69 -9.03
N LYS A 111 2.61 -5.38 -9.37
CA LYS A 111 1.69 -6.32 -10.04
C LYS A 111 2.13 -6.64 -11.47
N ILE A 112 2.66 -5.66 -12.21
CA ILE A 112 3.17 -5.84 -13.57
C ILE A 112 4.38 -6.78 -13.59
N ILE A 113 5.30 -6.66 -12.61
CA ILE A 113 6.52 -7.48 -12.54
C ILE A 113 6.22 -8.98 -12.42
N VAL A 114 5.14 -9.34 -11.72
CA VAL A 114 4.76 -10.75 -11.46
C VAL A 114 3.70 -11.27 -12.44
N LEU A 115 3.33 -10.46 -13.43
CA LEU A 115 2.26 -10.81 -14.37
C LEU A 115 2.72 -11.92 -15.33
N ASP A 116 1.97 -13.02 -15.40
CA ASP A 116 2.15 -14.02 -16.45
C ASP A 116 1.34 -13.65 -17.69
N LEU A 117 2.04 -13.25 -18.75
CA LEU A 117 1.46 -12.85 -20.03
C LEU A 117 0.67 -13.98 -20.73
N LYS A 118 0.85 -15.24 -20.32
CA LYS A 118 0.09 -16.37 -20.85
C LYS A 118 -1.33 -16.44 -20.30
N LEU A 119 -1.57 -15.84 -19.14
CA LEU A 119 -2.83 -15.92 -18.40
C LEU A 119 -3.67 -14.64 -18.52
N VAL A 120 -3.17 -13.61 -19.23
CA VAL A 120 -3.84 -12.32 -19.35
C VAL A 120 -4.23 -12.01 -20.79
N THR A 121 -5.40 -11.39 -20.95
CA THR A 121 -5.88 -10.92 -22.24
C THR A 121 -5.31 -9.55 -22.59
N SER A 122 -5.25 -9.23 -23.88
CA SER A 122 -4.81 -7.91 -24.37
C SER A 122 -5.63 -6.77 -23.76
N GLU A 123 -6.93 -6.97 -23.52
CA GLU A 123 -7.82 -6.00 -22.87
C GLU A 123 -7.38 -5.69 -21.43
N GLN A 124 -6.98 -6.72 -20.67
CA GLN A 124 -6.47 -6.54 -19.31
C GLN A 124 -5.15 -5.77 -19.28
N ILE A 125 -4.27 -6.02 -20.25
CA ILE A 125 -2.99 -5.28 -20.39
C ILE A 125 -3.26 -3.80 -20.70
N ILE A 126 -4.19 -3.51 -21.61
CA ILE A 126 -4.59 -2.13 -21.94
C ILE A 126 -5.21 -1.44 -20.72
N GLY A 127 -6.10 -2.13 -19.98
CA GLY A 127 -6.67 -1.62 -18.74
C GLY A 127 -5.60 -1.26 -17.70
N LEU A 128 -4.60 -2.13 -17.53
CA LEU A 128 -3.48 -1.90 -16.62
C LEU A 128 -2.62 -0.70 -17.05
N ALA A 129 -2.37 -0.54 -18.36
CA ALA A 129 -1.66 0.61 -18.91
C ALA A 129 -2.43 1.93 -18.66
N LEU A 130 -3.75 1.94 -18.88
CA LEU A 130 -4.60 3.11 -18.63
C LEU A 130 -4.63 3.50 -17.14
N VAL A 131 -4.77 2.53 -16.23
CA VAL A 131 -4.70 2.79 -14.79
C VAL A 131 -3.33 3.33 -14.39
N THR A 132 -2.26 2.74 -14.91
CA THR A 132 -0.88 3.19 -14.63
C THR A 132 -0.67 4.63 -15.11
N LEU A 133 -1.14 4.97 -16.31
CA LEU A 133 -1.07 6.33 -16.87
C LEU A 133 -1.88 7.32 -16.03
N ALA A 134 -3.11 6.96 -15.64
CA ALA A 134 -3.96 7.82 -14.82
C ALA A 134 -3.32 8.10 -13.44
N LEU A 135 -2.72 7.09 -12.80
CA LEU A 135 -1.97 7.25 -11.55
C LEU A 135 -0.70 8.10 -11.76
N GLY A 136 0.03 7.89 -12.84
CA GLY A 136 1.22 8.67 -13.18
C GLY A 136 0.90 10.15 -13.40
N ILE A 137 -0.17 10.46 -14.12
CA ILE A 137 -0.66 11.83 -14.32
C ILE A 137 -1.11 12.44 -12.98
N SER A 138 -1.84 11.69 -12.16
CA SER A 138 -2.28 12.15 -10.83
C SER A 138 -1.10 12.48 -9.92
N TYR A 139 -0.06 11.65 -9.93
CA TYR A 139 1.17 11.88 -9.18
C TYR A 139 1.89 13.14 -9.65
N TRP A 140 2.03 13.32 -10.97
CA TRP A 140 2.65 14.52 -11.55
C TRP A 140 1.90 15.80 -11.17
N LEU A 141 0.57 15.81 -11.25
CA LEU A 141 -0.27 16.96 -10.89
C LEU A 141 -0.11 17.34 -9.41
N VAL A 142 -0.17 16.34 -8.50
CA VAL A 142 -0.05 16.58 -7.06
C VAL A 142 1.35 17.09 -6.71
N LYS A 143 2.39 16.47 -7.27
CA LYS A 143 3.78 16.88 -7.05
C LYS A 143 4.04 18.31 -7.53
N ASN A 144 3.52 18.68 -8.69
CA ASN A 144 3.72 20.02 -9.24
C ASN A 144 3.00 21.11 -8.42
N LYS A 145 1.79 20.83 -7.91
CA LYS A 145 1.09 21.79 -7.03
C LYS A 145 1.85 22.05 -5.74
N THR A 146 2.39 21.02 -5.10
CA THR A 146 3.18 21.16 -3.87
C THR A 146 4.51 21.88 -4.13
N GLY A 147 5.08 21.77 -5.34
CA GLY A 147 6.30 22.48 -5.74
C GLY A 147 6.14 24.00 -5.94
N HIS A 148 4.93 24.48 -6.26
CA HIS A 148 4.66 25.91 -6.50
C HIS A 148 4.27 26.72 -5.24
N THR A 149 4.08 26.08 -4.08
CA THR A 149 3.72 26.76 -2.82
C THR A 149 4.94 27.13 -1.96
N LYS A 150 6.15 27.07 -2.52
CA LYS A 150 7.39 27.58 -1.91
C LYS A 150 8.02 28.67 -2.78
N LEU A 151 7.34 29.80 -2.92
CA LEU A 151 7.92 31.08 -3.36
C LEU A 151 7.29 32.20 -2.55
#